data_AF-A0A914XUY6-F1
#
_entry.id   AF-A0A914XUY6-F1
#
_cell.length_a   1.000
_cell.length_b   1.000
_cell.length_c   1.000
_cell.angle_alpha   90.00
_cell.angle_beta   90.00
_cell.angle_gamma   90.00
#
_symmetry.space_group_name_H-M   'P 1'
#
loop_
_entity.id
_entity.type
_entity.pdbx_description
1 polymer ?
#
loop_
_entity_poly.entity_id
_entity_poly.type
_entity_poly.pdbx_seq_one_letter_code
_entity_poly.pdbx_strand_id
1 'polypeptide(L)' 'MGSSLSREKYESLKMNESGGPKKDKDEKFYTKNEILKHNSKDSLWIIFDGKICDLTEYLDSHPGGSALLRYAGKVGGM' A
#
# COMPACT_ATOMS: atom_id res chain seq x y z
N MET A 1 26.95 10.56 -48.29
CA MET A 1 25.75 10.08 -47.57
C MET A 1 26.24 9.40 -46.29
N GLY A 2 25.88 9.74 -45.06
CA GLY A 2 24.99 10.75 -44.53
C GLY A 2 25.34 11.07 -43.07
N SER A 3 25.29 12.37 -42.77
CA SER A 3 24.96 13.04 -41.51
C SER A 3 25.72 12.72 -40.22
N SER A 4 26.65 13.61 -39.86
CA SER A 4 26.95 13.98 -38.46
C SER A 4 25.63 14.21 -37.71
N LEU A 5 25.30 13.35 -36.76
CA LEU A 5 24.33 13.70 -35.74
C LEU A 5 25.03 14.63 -34.74
N SER A 6 24.64 15.90 -34.71
CA SER A 6 25.03 16.85 -33.67
C SER A 6 24.69 16.31 -32.28
N ARG A 7 25.57 16.51 -31.30
CA ARG A 7 25.50 15.98 -29.91
C ARG A 7 24.14 16.24 -29.23
N GLU A 8 23.54 17.37 -29.54
CA GLU A 8 22.18 17.81 -29.20
C GLU A 8 21.06 16.82 -29.61
N LYS A 9 21.26 16.01 -30.66
CA LYS A 9 20.31 14.96 -31.07
C LYS A 9 20.46 13.66 -30.26
N TYR A 10 21.64 13.38 -29.69
CA TYR A 10 21.87 12.23 -28.82
C TYR A 10 21.34 12.48 -27.39
N GLU A 11 21.40 13.73 -26.93
CA GLU A 11 20.90 14.12 -25.61
C GLU A 11 19.36 14.18 -25.56
N SER A 12 18.69 14.47 -26.67
CA SER A 12 17.22 14.40 -26.77
C SER A 12 16.66 12.98 -26.80
N LEU A 13 17.46 11.97 -27.19
CA LEU A 13 17.06 10.56 -27.19
C LEU A 13 17.11 9.90 -25.80
N LYS A 14 17.74 10.53 -24.81
CA LYS A 14 17.73 10.06 -23.40
C LYS A 14 16.53 10.58 -22.60
N MET A 15 15.61 11.31 -23.21
CA MET A 15 14.43 11.85 -22.54
C MET A 15 13.13 11.30 -23.14
N ASN A 16 12.95 9.98 -23.10
CA ASN A 16 11.62 9.37 -23.16
C ASN A 16 11.61 7.94 -22.60
N GLU A 17 12.32 7.66 -21.51
CA GLU A 17 11.95 6.52 -20.67
C GLU A 17 10.98 7.01 -19.61
N SER A 18 9.75 7.23 -20.08
CA SER A 18 8.55 7.32 -19.26
C SER A 18 8.32 5.98 -18.57
N GLY A 19 9.04 5.74 -17.48
CA GLY A 19 8.63 4.88 -16.39
C GLY A 19 7.90 5.71 -15.33
N GLY A 20 6.84 6.43 -15.72
CA GLY A 20 5.93 7.03 -14.76
C GLY A 20 5.39 5.94 -13.82
N PRO A 21 5.03 6.25 -12.55
CA PRO A 21 4.48 5.25 -11.65
C PRO A 21 3.28 4.60 -12.34
N LYS A 22 3.39 3.29 -12.59
CA LYS A 22 2.29 2.48 -13.13
C LYS A 22 1.10 2.66 -12.20
N LYS A 23 0.07 3.32 -12.71
CA LYS A 23 -1.17 3.61 -12.00
C LYS A 23 -2.07 2.37 -12.13
N ASP A 24 -1.66 1.30 -11.45
CA ASP A 24 -2.40 0.05 -11.39
C ASP A 24 -3.01 -0.12 -9.99
N LYS A 25 -4.33 0.10 -9.91
CA LYS A 25 -5.25 -0.01 -8.76
C LYS A 25 -5.02 0.98 -7.61
N ASP A 26 -6.14 1.47 -7.11
CA ASP A 26 -6.29 2.46 -6.03
C ASP A 26 -5.60 2.01 -4.74
N GLU A 27 -4.29 2.24 -4.66
CA GLU A 27 -3.52 2.00 -3.44
C GLU A 27 -3.93 3.05 -2.41
N LYS A 28 -4.88 2.67 -1.54
CA LYS A 28 -5.37 3.53 -0.47
C LYS A 28 -4.32 3.58 0.63
N PHE A 29 -3.76 4.76 0.83
CA PHE A 29 -2.87 5.05 1.94
C PHE A 29 -3.70 5.43 3.17
N TYR A 30 -3.41 4.78 4.29
CA TYR A 30 -4.01 5.09 5.58
C TYR A 30 -2.94 5.60 6.54
N THR A 31 -3.29 6.62 7.31
CA THR A 31 -2.41 7.09 8.39
C THR A 31 -2.49 6.13 9.57
N LYS A 32 -1.44 6.09 10.41
CA LYS A 32 -1.47 5.33 11.66
C LYS A 32 -2.68 5.69 12.52
N ASN A 33 -3.02 6.98 12.57
CA ASN A 33 -4.15 7.48 13.36
C ASN A 33 -5.50 7.00 12.80
N GLU A 34 -5.61 6.78 11.49
CA GLU A 34 -6.81 6.20 10.90
C GLU A 34 -6.93 4.73 11.29
N ILE A 35 -5.85 3.96 11.13
CA ILE A 35 -5.82 2.52 11.45
C ILE A 35 -6.16 2.28 12.93
N LEU A 36 -5.68 3.15 13.83
CA LEU A 36 -5.96 3.08 15.27
C LEU A 36 -7.45 3.19 15.63
N LYS A 37 -8.28 3.80 14.77
CA LYS A 37 -9.73 3.88 14.98
C LYS A 37 -10.43 2.54 14.76
N HIS A 38 -9.84 1.65 13.98
CA HIS A 38 -10.39 0.33 13.64
C HIS A 38 -9.92 -0.72 14.65
N ASN A 39 -10.32 -0.53 15.90
CA ASN A 39 -9.90 -1.34 17.05
C ASN A 39 -11.04 -2.11 17.75
N SER A 40 -12.19 -2.25 17.10
CA SER A 40 -13.45 -2.74 17.70
C SER A 40 -14.03 -3.91 16.91
N LYS A 41 -15.04 -4.60 17.45
CA LYS A 41 -15.67 -5.76 16.79
C LYS A 41 -16.33 -5.39 15.46
N ASP A 42 -17.03 -4.26 15.42
CA ASP A 42 -17.67 -3.70 14.22
C ASP A 42 -16.68 -3.00 13.27
N SER A 43 -15.40 -2.90 13.62
CA SER A 43 -14.37 -2.27 12.80
C SER A 43 -13.00 -2.74 13.27
N LEU A 44 -12.57 -3.87 12.72
CA LEU A 44 -11.35 -4.58 13.11
C LEU A 44 -10.33 -4.57 11.98
N TRP A 45 -9.35 -3.68 12.05
CA TRP A 45 -8.24 -3.69 11.10
C TRP A 45 -6.95 -4.14 11.80
N ILE A 46 -6.15 -4.91 11.08
CA ILE A 46 -4.81 -5.30 11.49
C ILE A 46 -3.81 -5.00 10.39
N ILE A 47 -2.55 -4.80 10.77
CA ILE A 47 -1.46 -4.71 9.80
C ILE A 47 -0.74 -6.05 9.77
N PHE A 48 -0.74 -6.69 8.60
CA PHE A 48 -0.04 -7.95 8.36
C PHE A 48 0.86 -7.78 7.14
N ASP A 49 2.15 -8.04 7.29
CA ASP A 49 3.16 -7.89 6.21
C ASP A 49 3.17 -6.47 5.59
N GLY A 50 3.00 -5.44 6.42
CA GLY A 50 2.94 -4.04 5.97
C GLY A 50 1.65 -3.66 5.23
N LYS A 51 0.68 -4.59 5.12
CA LYS A 51 -0.63 -4.37 4.48
C LYS A 51 -1.72 -4.27 5.53
N ILE A 52 -2.72 -3.45 5.27
CA ILE A 52 -3.89 -3.32 6.13
C ILE A 52 -4.92 -4.36 5.69
N CYS A 53 -5.35 -5.18 6.63
CA CYS A 53 -6.38 -6.18 6.43
C CYS A 53 -7.58 -5.85 7.30
N ASP A 54 -8.75 -5.72 6.67
CA ASP A 54 -10.02 -5.63 7.38
C ASP A 54 -10.52 -7.04 7.71
N LEU A 55 -10.69 -7.33 8.99
CA LEU A 55 -11.12 -8.63 9.51
C LEU A 55 -12.46 -8.51 10.25
N THR A 56 -13.18 -7.40 10.07
CA THR A 56 -14.47 -7.15 10.73
C THR A 56 -15.45 -8.31 10.55
N GLU A 57 -15.65 -8.79 9.32
CA GLU A 57 -16.55 -9.91 9.03
C GLU A 57 -15.98 -11.28 9.43
N TYR A 58 -14.65 -11.39 9.55
CA TYR A 58 -13.98 -12.64 9.86
C TYR A 58 -13.88 -12.93 11.37
N LEU A 59 -14.13 -11.92 12.21
CA LEU A 59 -13.96 -12.02 13.66
C LEU A 59 -14.80 -13.14 14.28
N ASP A 60 -16.05 -13.30 13.88
CA ASP A 60 -16.98 -14.32 14.41
C ASP A 60 -16.68 -15.73 13.86
N SER A 61 -16.06 -15.84 12.68
CA SER A 61 -15.67 -17.12 12.09
C SER A 61 -14.31 -17.62 12.57
N HIS A 62 -13.50 -16.73 13.17
CA HIS A 62 -12.17 -17.07 13.64
C HIS A 62 -12.23 -17.98 14.87
N PRO A 63 -11.54 -19.15 14.88
CA PRO A 63 -11.56 -20.09 16.01
C PRO A 63 -10.98 -19.52 17.31
N GLY A 64 -10.22 -18.41 17.24
CA GLY A 64 -9.76 -17.64 18.39
C GLY A 64 -10.73 -16.54 18.87
N GLY A 65 -11.85 -16.34 18.17
CA GLY A 65 -12.87 -15.34 18.46
C GLY A 65 -12.31 -13.95 18.78
N SER A 66 -12.73 -13.39 19.92
CA SER A 66 -12.33 -12.06 20.40
C SER A 66 -10.84 -11.90 20.71
N ALA A 67 -10.03 -12.97 20.68
CA ALA A 67 -8.58 -12.85 20.84
C ALA A 67 -7.94 -11.97 19.75
N LEU A 68 -8.55 -11.89 18.56
CA LEU A 68 -8.09 -11.07 17.45
C LEU A 68 -8.13 -9.56 17.78
N LEU A 69 -9.05 -9.15 18.67
CA LEU A 69 -9.17 -7.75 19.11
C LEU A 69 -7.91 -7.23 19.82
N ARG A 70 -7.08 -8.11 20.38
CA ARG A 70 -5.80 -7.72 21.02
C ARG A 70 -4.81 -7.06 20.03
N TYR A 71 -4.98 -7.35 18.75
CA TYR A 71 -4.17 -6.86 17.63
C TYR A 71 -4.88 -5.76 16.83
N ALA A 72 -6.14 -5.49 17.13
CA ALA A 72 -6.96 -4.48 16.46
C ALA A 72 -6.36 -3.08 16.59
N GLY A 73 -6.29 -2.36 15.48
CA GLY A 73 -5.78 -1.00 15.43
C GLY A 73 -4.30 -0.85 15.82
N LYS A 74 -3.59 -1.95 16.09
CA LYS A 74 -2.16 -1.89 16.42
C LYS A 74 -1.33 -1.93 15.15
N VAL A 75 -0.49 -0.91 15.01
CA VAL A 75 0.65 -0.93 14.10
C VAL A 75 1.69 -1.81 14.78
N GLY A 76 1.85 -3.05 14.32
CA GLY A 76 2.87 -3.98 14.83
C GLY A 76 4.21 -3.27 14.91
N GLY A 77 4.73 -3.12 16.12
CA GLY A 77 5.98 -2.43 16.37
C GLY A 77 7.13 -3.12 15.65
N MET A 78 7.98 -2.30 15.03
CA MET A 78 9.42 -2.53 15.08
C MET A 78 9.87 -2.78 16.51
#